data_AF-A0A0M5LQT0-F1
#
_entry.id   AF-A0A0M5LQT0-F1
#
_cell.length_a   1.000
_cell.length_b   1.000
_cell.length_c   1.000
_cell.angle_alpha   90.00
_cell.angle_beta   90.00
_cell.angle_gamma   90.00
#
_symmetry.space_group_name_H-M   'P 1'
#
loop_
_entity.id
_entity.type
_entity.pdbx_description
1 polymer ?
#
loop_
_entity_poly.entity_id
_entity_poly.type
_entity_poly.pdbx_seq_one_letter_code
_entity_poly.pdbx_strand_id
1 'polypeptide(L)'
;MDATTPITGTLSADLRQATWAVHERAHRCSYFGALFDGDLPLDAYTLLAEQYVAIYTALEEAGDALAADPVAAPFVIDELRRVPALHADLDALGGGVPRVLPSTAAYVARLREAASDPALFVAHHYTRYLGDLAGGQVVGKILQRTYGIDGPGRLFYDFGALGSPSAFRTRYRALLDDAAWTPAQRERLLAEAVHAFELNIAVLTEMAEEVGLAQPLAS
;
A
#
# COMPACT_ATOMS: atom_id res chain seq x y z
N MET A 1 -8.15 -15.33 37.63
CA MET A 1 -9.39 -15.06 36.87
C MET A 1 -9.19 -13.71 36.23
N ASP A 2 -8.51 -13.68 35.08
CA ASP A 2 -8.30 -12.42 34.35
C ASP A 2 -9.57 -12.09 33.58
N ALA A 3 -10.19 -10.98 34.00
CA ALA A 3 -11.30 -10.40 33.29
C ALA A 3 -10.80 -9.87 31.94
N THR A 4 -11.10 -10.59 30.86
CA THR A 4 -10.97 -10.05 29.50
C THR A 4 -12.00 -8.92 29.35
N THR A 5 -11.56 -7.69 29.59
CA THR A 5 -12.33 -6.49 29.26
C THR A 5 -12.70 -6.56 27.77
N PRO A 6 -13.99 -6.46 27.40
CA PRO A 6 -14.38 -6.49 26.00
C PRO A 6 -13.74 -5.31 25.27
N ILE A 7 -12.96 -5.61 24.24
CA ILE A 7 -12.48 -4.58 23.29
C ILE A 7 -13.72 -3.98 22.67
N THR A 8 -14.02 -2.73 23.02
CA THR A 8 -15.23 -2.04 22.58
C THR A 8 -14.93 -1.34 21.27
N GLY A 9 -15.02 -2.06 20.15
CA GLY A 9 -14.71 -1.55 18.80
C GLY A 9 -14.53 -2.66 17.77
N THR A 10 -14.76 -2.35 16.50
CA THR A 10 -14.40 -3.23 15.37
C THR A 10 -12.96 -2.96 14.96
N LEU A 11 -12.19 -3.99 14.58
CA LEU A 11 -10.77 -3.81 14.24
C LEU A 11 -10.60 -2.85 13.06
N SER A 12 -11.54 -2.86 12.12
CA SER A 12 -11.57 -1.93 10.99
C SER A 12 -11.72 -0.46 11.42
N ALA A 13 -12.49 -0.19 12.48
CA ALA A 13 -12.63 1.15 13.05
C ALA A 13 -11.38 1.57 13.82
N ASP A 14 -10.82 0.66 14.62
CA ASP A 14 -9.59 0.89 15.39
C ASP A 14 -8.41 1.20 14.45
N LEU A 15 -8.28 0.44 13.35
CA LEU A 15 -7.27 0.67 12.32
C LEU A 15 -7.40 2.06 11.71
N ARG A 16 -8.61 2.44 11.29
CA ARG A 16 -8.87 3.76 10.72
C ARG A 16 -8.47 4.87 11.68
N GLN A 17 -8.79 4.72 12.97
CA GLN A 17 -8.44 5.70 14.00
C GLN A 17 -6.92 5.75 14.21
N ALA A 18 -6.27 4.60 14.39
CA ALA A 18 -4.84 4.51 14.63
C ALA A 18 -4.01 5.10 13.48
N THR A 19 -4.41 4.85 12.23
CA THR A 19 -3.67 5.33 11.06
C THR A 19 -4.07 6.72 10.60
N TRP A 20 -5.02 7.40 11.24
CA TRP A 20 -5.56 8.68 10.76
C TRP A 20 -4.48 9.76 10.58
N ALA A 21 -3.65 9.97 11.61
CA ALA A 21 -2.64 11.02 11.58
C ALA A 21 -1.54 10.77 10.54
N VAL A 22 -1.11 9.52 10.38
CA VAL A 22 -0.09 9.14 9.40
C VAL A 22 -0.64 9.11 7.98
N HIS A 23 -1.91 8.74 7.79
CA HIS A 23 -2.61 8.87 6.52
C HIS A 23 -2.67 10.34 6.07
N GLU A 24 -3.06 11.26 6.95
CA GLU A 24 -3.06 12.70 6.66
C GLU A 24 -1.68 13.23 6.28
N ARG A 25 -0.62 12.77 6.95
CA ARG A 25 0.77 13.13 6.62
C ARG A 25 1.18 12.60 5.25
N ALA A 26 0.86 11.35 4.93
CA ALA A 26 1.18 10.75 3.63
C ALA A 26 0.55 11.52 2.45
N HIS A 27 -0.70 12.01 2.61
CA HIS A 27 -1.36 12.84 1.59
C HIS A 27 -0.72 14.21 1.40
N ARG A 28 0.08 14.70 2.36
CA ARG A 28 0.78 15.98 2.29
C ARG A 28 2.20 15.86 1.75
N CYS A 29 2.69 14.66 1.45
CA CYS A 29 4.00 14.48 0.82
C CYS A 29 4.04 15.20 -0.53
N SER A 30 5.09 16.01 -0.77
CA SER A 30 5.24 16.80 -1.99
C SER A 30 5.21 15.95 -3.26
N TYR A 31 5.74 14.72 -3.19
CA TYR A 31 5.69 13.75 -4.28
C TYR A 31 4.27 13.45 -4.76
N PHE A 32 3.36 13.17 -3.82
CA PHE A 32 1.96 12.93 -4.14
C PHE A 32 1.24 14.20 -4.56
N GLY A 33 1.56 15.36 -3.95
CA GLY A 33 1.07 16.64 -4.44
C GLY A 33 1.36 16.84 -5.93
N ALA A 34 2.64 16.72 -6.31
CA ALA A 34 3.07 16.83 -7.70
C ALA A 34 2.42 15.77 -8.62
N LEU A 35 2.24 14.54 -8.14
CA LEU A 35 1.52 13.50 -8.90
C LEU A 35 0.06 13.90 -9.14
N PHE A 36 -0.64 14.37 -8.10
CA PHE A 36 -2.06 14.70 -8.18
C PHE A 36 -2.33 15.96 -9.02
N ASP A 37 -1.41 16.92 -8.96
CA ASP A 37 -1.47 18.14 -9.77
C ASP A 37 -1.09 17.86 -11.24
N GLY A 38 -0.36 16.76 -11.49
CA GLY A 38 0.10 16.36 -12.82
C GLY A 38 1.40 17.04 -13.23
N ASP A 39 2.16 17.54 -12.25
CA ASP A 39 3.43 18.24 -12.41
C ASP A 39 4.66 17.32 -12.34
N LEU A 40 4.47 16.05 -11.96
CA LEU A 40 5.55 15.07 -12.05
C LEU A 40 5.95 14.84 -13.51
N PRO A 41 7.25 14.80 -13.83
CA PRO A 41 7.71 14.28 -15.12
C PRO A 41 7.50 12.75 -15.22
N LEU A 42 7.49 12.20 -16.44
CA LEU A 42 7.19 10.78 -16.67
C LEU A 42 8.24 9.83 -16.06
N ASP A 43 9.51 10.22 -16.08
CA ASP A 43 10.60 9.49 -15.44
C ASP A 43 10.45 9.43 -13.92
N ALA A 44 9.95 10.50 -13.29
CA ALA A 44 9.57 10.49 -11.88
C ALA A 44 8.41 9.50 -11.63
N TYR A 45 7.34 9.53 -12.42
CA TYR A 45 6.29 8.51 -12.28
C TYR A 45 6.84 7.08 -12.49
N THR A 46 7.78 6.89 -13.41
CA THR A 46 8.45 5.60 -13.63
C THR A 46 9.22 5.14 -12.38
N LEU A 47 9.94 6.06 -11.70
CA LEU A 47 10.62 5.77 -10.43
C LEU A 47 9.64 5.26 -9.35
N LEU A 48 8.42 5.80 -9.29
CA LEU A 48 7.38 5.31 -8.38
C LEU A 48 6.99 3.86 -8.71
N ALA A 49 6.77 3.55 -9.98
CA ALA A 49 6.43 2.19 -10.42
C ALA A 49 7.58 1.21 -10.12
N GLU A 50 8.84 1.62 -10.25
CA GLU A 50 10.01 0.82 -9.87
C GLU A 50 10.01 0.48 -8.38
N GLN A 51 9.68 1.45 -7.50
CA GLN A 51 9.61 1.19 -6.06
C GLN A 51 8.45 0.23 -5.74
N TYR A 52 7.32 0.40 -6.43
CA TYR A 52 6.15 -0.46 -6.24
C TYR A 52 6.43 -1.90 -6.69
N VAL A 53 7.16 -2.15 -7.77
CA VAL A 53 7.55 -3.53 -8.12
C VAL A 53 8.23 -4.23 -6.95
N ALA A 54 9.21 -3.58 -6.32
CA ALA A 54 9.94 -4.17 -5.20
C ALA A 54 9.03 -4.40 -3.97
N ILE A 55 8.21 -3.41 -3.62
CA ILE A 55 7.30 -3.47 -2.46
C ILE A 55 6.22 -4.54 -2.64
N TYR A 56 5.53 -4.55 -3.79
CA TYR A 56 4.45 -5.51 -4.03
C TYR A 56 4.97 -6.91 -4.21
N THR A 57 6.16 -7.10 -4.79
CA THR A 57 6.79 -8.43 -4.83
C THR A 57 6.95 -9.00 -3.42
N ALA A 58 7.54 -8.24 -2.50
CA ALA A 58 7.73 -8.69 -1.13
C ALA A 58 6.40 -8.88 -0.36
N LEU A 59 5.42 -7.99 -0.58
CA LEU A 59 4.10 -8.11 0.05
C LEU A 59 3.33 -9.35 -0.45
N GLU A 60 3.39 -9.61 -1.74
CA GLU A 60 2.72 -10.75 -2.36
C GLU A 60 3.38 -12.08 -1.98
N GLU A 61 4.71 -12.14 -1.93
CA GLU A 61 5.46 -13.28 -1.40
C GLU A 61 5.14 -13.56 0.08
N ALA A 62 4.97 -12.50 0.90
CA ALA A 62 4.53 -12.64 2.28
C ALA A 62 3.10 -13.23 2.39
N GLY A 63 2.22 -12.84 1.47
CA GLY A 63 0.89 -13.45 1.34
C GLY A 63 0.96 -14.93 1.00
N ASP A 64 1.82 -15.31 0.05
CA ASP A 64 2.02 -16.72 -0.33
C ASP A 64 2.56 -17.55 0.84
N ALA A 65 3.49 -17.01 1.63
CA ALA A 65 4.03 -17.68 2.81
C ALA A 65 2.96 -17.92 3.90
N LEU A 66 1.94 -17.06 3.97
CA LEU A 66 0.88 -17.10 4.98
C LEU A 66 -0.45 -17.64 4.43
N ALA A 67 -0.49 -18.17 3.21
CA ALA A 67 -1.71 -18.64 2.56
C ALA A 67 -2.41 -19.81 3.28
N ALA A 68 -1.69 -20.53 4.16
CA ALA A 68 -2.24 -21.59 5.00
C ALA A 68 -2.54 -21.15 6.45
N ASP A 69 -2.20 -19.92 6.83
CA ASP A 69 -2.47 -19.40 8.17
C ASP A 69 -3.97 -19.06 8.32
N PRO A 70 -4.66 -19.54 9.37
CA PRO A 70 -6.11 -19.38 9.48
C PRO A 70 -6.58 -17.92 9.63
N VAL A 71 -5.69 -17.01 10.06
CA VAL A 71 -6.01 -15.59 10.25
C VAL A 71 -5.64 -14.79 9.00
N ALA A 72 -4.50 -15.07 8.37
CA ALA A 72 -4.04 -14.34 7.18
C ALA A 72 -4.63 -14.85 5.86
N ALA A 73 -4.92 -16.14 5.72
CA ALA A 73 -5.41 -16.73 4.46
C ALA A 73 -6.62 -16.00 3.84
N PRO A 74 -7.63 -15.52 4.60
CA PRO A 74 -8.74 -14.76 4.03
C PRO A 74 -8.33 -13.44 3.35
N PHE A 75 -7.16 -12.91 3.67
CA PHE A 75 -6.62 -11.68 3.09
C PHE A 75 -5.75 -11.93 1.85
N VAL A 76 -5.33 -13.17 1.59
CA VAL A 76 -4.62 -13.55 0.37
C VAL A 76 -5.64 -13.61 -0.78
N ILE A 77 -5.83 -12.47 -1.45
CA ILE A 77 -6.86 -12.25 -2.47
C ILE A 77 -6.18 -12.06 -3.82
N ASP A 78 -6.34 -13.03 -4.73
CA ASP A 78 -5.66 -13.04 -6.04
C ASP A 78 -5.98 -11.81 -6.89
N GLU A 79 -7.21 -11.30 -6.83
CA GLU A 79 -7.62 -10.13 -7.61
C GLU A 79 -6.91 -8.83 -7.16
N LEU A 80 -6.29 -8.82 -5.97
CA LEU A 80 -5.49 -7.69 -5.50
C LEU A 80 -4.07 -7.69 -6.03
N ARG A 81 -3.51 -8.81 -6.51
CA ARG A 81 -2.10 -8.90 -6.90
C ARG A 81 -1.72 -7.95 -8.03
N ARG A 82 -0.71 -7.13 -7.81
CA ARG A 82 -0.28 -6.04 -8.70
C ARG A 82 1.03 -6.32 -9.43
N VAL A 83 1.86 -7.25 -8.97
CA VAL A 83 3.19 -7.51 -9.56
C VAL A 83 3.14 -7.73 -11.08
N PRO A 84 2.23 -8.56 -11.64
CA PRO A 84 2.15 -8.74 -13.09
C PRO A 84 1.83 -7.45 -13.84
N ALA A 85 0.92 -6.63 -13.29
CA ALA A 85 0.53 -5.36 -13.88
C ALA A 85 1.68 -4.33 -13.82
N LEU A 86 2.40 -4.29 -12.69
CA LEU A 86 3.56 -3.40 -12.51
C LEU A 86 4.71 -3.72 -13.47
N HIS A 87 5.00 -5.00 -13.72
CA HIS A 87 6.00 -5.38 -14.72
C HIS A 87 5.60 -4.93 -16.13
N ALA A 88 4.35 -5.19 -16.53
CA ALA A 88 3.84 -4.72 -17.82
C ALA A 88 3.84 -3.19 -17.94
N ASP A 89 3.58 -2.48 -16.83
CA ASP A 89 3.66 -1.02 -16.79
C ASP A 89 5.10 -0.53 -16.98
N LEU A 90 6.08 -1.11 -16.29
CA LEU A 90 7.49 -0.72 -16.42
C LEU A 90 8.03 -0.98 -17.84
N ASP A 91 7.69 -2.11 -18.45
CA ASP A 91 8.08 -2.42 -19.82
C ASP A 91 7.56 -1.33 -20.79
N ALA A 92 6.32 -0.88 -20.61
CA ALA A 92 5.70 0.14 -21.46
C ALA A 92 6.22 1.56 -21.19
N LEU A 93 6.63 1.85 -19.96
CA LEU A 93 7.26 3.12 -19.58
C LEU A 93 8.69 3.23 -20.12
N GLY A 94 9.25 2.16 -20.70
CA GLY A 94 10.65 2.10 -21.11
C GLY A 94 11.61 2.02 -19.92
N GLY A 95 11.13 1.49 -18.79
CA GLY A 95 11.92 1.25 -17.60
C GLY A 95 13.08 0.30 -17.88
N GLY A 96 14.23 0.59 -17.27
CA GLY A 96 15.38 -0.31 -17.27
C GLY A 96 15.30 -1.33 -16.14
N VAL A 97 16.45 -1.75 -15.63
CA VAL A 97 16.49 -2.49 -14.35
C VAL A 97 15.92 -1.58 -13.27
N PRO A 98 14.85 -1.99 -12.54
CA PRO A 98 14.20 -1.14 -11.56
C PRO A 98 15.19 -0.63 -10.52
N ARG A 99 15.20 0.68 -10.27
CA ARG A 99 15.97 1.26 -9.16
C ARG A 99 15.26 0.92 -7.86
N VAL A 100 16.00 0.47 -6.86
CA VAL A 100 15.47 0.29 -5.50
C VAL A 100 16.17 1.27 -4.59
N LEU A 101 15.41 2.25 -4.10
CA LEU A 101 15.92 3.25 -3.17
C LEU A 101 16.17 2.64 -1.78
N PRO A 102 17.12 3.18 -0.98
CA PRO A 102 17.36 2.75 0.39
C PRO A 102 16.11 2.61 1.26
N SER A 103 15.19 3.58 1.25
CA SER A 103 13.92 3.48 2.00
C SER A 103 13.02 2.36 1.49
N THR A 104 12.99 2.12 0.17
CA THR A 104 12.28 1.00 -0.44
C THR A 104 12.88 -0.33 0.00
N ALA A 105 14.20 -0.44 0.03
CA ALA A 105 14.90 -1.63 0.52
C ALA A 105 14.58 -1.90 2.00
N ALA A 106 14.51 -0.86 2.83
CA ALA A 106 14.09 -0.97 4.23
C ALA A 106 12.64 -1.46 4.36
N TYR A 107 11.72 -0.93 3.53
CA TYR A 107 10.33 -1.41 3.51
C TYR A 107 10.28 -2.89 3.08
N VAL A 108 10.96 -3.26 2.00
CA VAL A 108 11.03 -4.66 1.55
C VAL A 108 11.58 -5.59 2.62
N ALA A 109 12.61 -5.16 3.37
CA ALA A 109 13.14 -5.92 4.50
C ALA A 109 12.06 -6.14 5.58
N ARG A 110 11.30 -5.09 5.93
CA ARG A 110 10.22 -5.20 6.90
C ARG A 110 9.09 -6.15 6.44
N LEU A 111 8.71 -6.09 5.17
CA LEU A 111 7.71 -7.01 4.59
C LEU A 111 8.15 -8.47 4.68
N ARG A 112 9.44 -8.74 4.47
CA ARG A 112 10.00 -10.10 4.62
C ARG A 112 10.01 -10.58 6.07
N GLU A 113 10.25 -9.70 7.04
CA GLU A 113 10.08 -10.03 8.45
C GLU A 113 8.61 -10.33 8.79
N ALA A 114 7.70 -9.52 8.25
CA ALA A 114 6.26 -9.65 8.45
C ALA A 114 5.67 -10.95 7.83
N ALA A 115 6.37 -11.58 6.88
CA ALA A 115 5.94 -12.81 6.21
C ALA A 115 5.77 -14.04 7.13
N SER A 116 6.12 -13.90 8.42
CA SER A 116 5.97 -14.95 9.44
C SER A 116 4.97 -14.61 10.54
N ASP A 117 4.36 -13.41 10.52
CA ASP A 117 3.32 -13.00 11.48
C ASP A 117 2.07 -12.50 10.74
N PRO A 118 0.92 -13.18 10.87
CA PRO A 118 -0.31 -12.79 10.18
C PRO A 118 -0.79 -11.39 10.54
N ALA A 119 -0.54 -10.90 11.77
CA ALA A 119 -0.94 -9.55 12.17
C ALA A 119 -0.14 -8.48 11.41
N LEU A 120 1.16 -8.71 11.22
CA LEU A 120 2.04 -7.76 10.54
C LEU A 120 1.79 -7.77 9.03
N PHE A 121 1.63 -8.95 8.43
CA PHE A 121 1.26 -9.08 7.01
C PHE A 121 -0.05 -8.34 6.72
N VAL A 122 -1.11 -8.60 7.49
CA VAL A 122 -2.43 -7.97 7.25
C VAL A 122 -2.36 -6.45 7.44
N ALA A 123 -1.51 -5.95 8.33
CA ALA A 123 -1.29 -4.51 8.48
C ALA A 123 -0.74 -3.87 7.20
N HIS A 124 0.30 -4.45 6.60
CA HIS A 124 0.85 -3.96 5.33
C HIS A 124 -0.13 -4.12 4.16
N HIS A 125 -0.79 -5.27 4.10
CA HIS A 125 -1.80 -5.58 3.09
C HIS A 125 -2.95 -4.57 3.12
N TYR A 126 -3.46 -4.25 4.32
CA TYR A 126 -4.47 -3.21 4.53
C TYR A 126 -3.97 -1.84 4.05
N THR A 127 -2.79 -1.42 4.52
CA THR A 127 -2.24 -0.09 4.23
C THR A 127 -2.04 0.15 2.74
N ARG A 128 -1.51 -0.85 2.01
CA ARG A 128 -1.28 -0.75 0.56
C ARG A 128 -2.59 -0.83 -0.21
N TYR A 129 -3.28 -1.96 -0.18
CA TYR A 129 -4.39 -2.22 -1.11
C TYR A 129 -5.61 -1.32 -0.87
N LEU A 130 -5.95 -1.00 0.38
CA LEU A 130 -7.08 -0.09 0.61
C LEU A 130 -6.72 1.36 0.25
N GLY A 131 -5.45 1.75 0.36
CA GLY A 131 -4.94 3.02 -0.14
C GLY A 131 -5.05 3.12 -1.65
N ASP A 132 -4.59 2.10 -2.36
CA ASP A 132 -4.63 2.07 -3.83
C ASP A 132 -6.07 2.10 -4.36
N LEU A 133 -7.00 1.42 -3.69
CA LEU A 133 -8.42 1.43 -4.07
C LEU A 133 -9.12 2.77 -3.79
N ALA A 134 -8.58 3.58 -2.88
CA ALA A 134 -9.13 4.90 -2.58
C ALA A 134 -8.71 5.93 -3.63
N GLY A 135 -7.44 5.93 -4.05
CA GLY A 135 -6.86 6.94 -4.95
C GLY A 135 -6.57 6.50 -6.37
N GLY A 136 -6.52 5.19 -6.65
CA GLY A 136 -5.93 4.65 -7.88
C GLY A 136 -6.67 5.07 -9.15
N GLN A 137 -8.01 5.15 -9.09
CA GLN A 137 -8.81 5.62 -10.22
C GLN A 137 -8.54 7.10 -10.56
N VAL A 138 -8.18 7.91 -9.56
CA VAL A 138 -7.79 9.32 -9.78
C VAL A 138 -6.42 9.36 -10.44
N VAL A 139 -5.45 8.63 -9.89
CA VAL A 139 -4.10 8.58 -10.46
C VAL A 139 -4.11 8.06 -11.91
N GLY A 140 -4.82 6.96 -12.19
CA GLY A 140 -4.93 6.43 -13.56
C GLY A 140 -5.46 7.46 -14.57
N LYS A 141 -6.43 8.31 -14.19
CA LYS A 141 -6.93 9.41 -15.04
C LYS A 141 -5.90 10.52 -15.22
N ILE A 142 -5.11 10.82 -14.18
CA ILE A 142 -4.03 11.80 -14.27
C ILE A 142 -2.96 11.32 -15.24
N LEU A 143 -2.54 10.05 -15.17
CA LEU A 143 -1.55 9.49 -16.09
C LEU A 143 -2.01 9.57 -17.55
N GLN A 144 -3.28 9.27 -17.80
CA GLN A 144 -3.87 9.42 -19.13
C GLN A 144 -3.85 10.89 -19.59
N ARG A 145 -4.27 11.82 -18.73
CA ARG A 145 -4.34 13.26 -19.05
C ARG A 145 -2.98 13.89 -19.27
N THR A 146 -2.01 13.58 -18.39
CA THR A 146 -0.70 14.25 -18.34
C THR A 146 0.28 13.63 -19.34
N TYR A 147 0.28 12.30 -19.50
CA TYR A 147 1.28 11.61 -20.33
C TYR A 147 0.69 10.89 -21.55
N GLY A 148 -0.65 10.88 -21.72
CA GLY A 148 -1.30 10.16 -22.81
C GLY A 148 -1.28 8.63 -22.67
N ILE A 149 -1.03 8.11 -21.47
CA ILE A 149 -0.94 6.66 -21.22
C ILE A 149 -2.34 6.03 -21.18
N ASP A 150 -2.60 5.12 -22.09
CA ASP A 150 -3.80 4.28 -22.08
C ASP A 150 -3.43 2.80 -22.22
N GLY A 151 -3.76 1.99 -21.21
CA GLY A 151 -3.32 0.60 -21.11
C GLY A 151 -2.01 0.43 -20.32
N PRO A 152 -1.03 -0.36 -20.81
CA PRO A 152 0.28 -0.53 -20.18
C PRO A 152 0.96 0.81 -19.86
N GLY A 153 1.43 0.93 -18.62
CA GLY A 153 1.95 2.15 -17.98
C GLY A 153 1.04 2.66 -16.85
N ARG A 154 -0.20 2.15 -16.75
CA ARG A 154 -1.14 2.46 -15.66
C ARG A 154 -2.00 1.27 -15.18
N LEU A 155 -1.66 0.03 -15.58
CA LEU A 155 -2.40 -1.19 -15.21
C LEU A 155 -2.37 -1.47 -13.70
N PHE A 156 -1.36 -0.98 -12.98
CA PHE A 156 -1.33 -1.02 -11.51
C PHE A 156 -2.63 -0.49 -10.88
N TYR A 157 -3.21 0.55 -11.48
CA TYR A 157 -4.42 1.20 -10.99
C TYR A 157 -5.73 0.59 -11.52
N ASP A 158 -5.64 -0.45 -12.35
CA ASP A 158 -6.80 -1.19 -12.82
C ASP A 158 -7.21 -2.28 -11.81
N PHE A 159 -8.33 -2.02 -11.14
CA PHE A 159 -8.97 -2.91 -10.18
C PHE A 159 -10.28 -3.49 -10.72
N GLY A 160 -10.48 -3.50 -12.04
CA GLY A 160 -11.73 -3.94 -12.68
C GLY A 160 -12.16 -5.36 -12.29
N ALA A 161 -11.21 -6.25 -12.02
CA ALA A 161 -11.47 -7.61 -11.55
C ALA A 161 -12.20 -7.68 -10.20
N LEU A 162 -12.09 -6.64 -9.36
CA LEU A 162 -12.78 -6.57 -8.07
C LEU A 162 -14.26 -6.14 -8.18
N GLY A 163 -14.70 -5.73 -9.38
CA GLY A 163 -16.01 -5.11 -9.57
C GLY A 163 -16.08 -3.74 -8.92
N SER A 164 -16.89 -3.58 -7.87
CA SER A 164 -17.08 -2.29 -7.19
C SER A 164 -16.04 -2.06 -6.10
N PRO A 165 -15.16 -1.04 -6.21
CA PRO A 165 -14.17 -0.73 -5.16
C PRO A 165 -14.80 -0.43 -3.81
N SER A 166 -15.99 0.18 -3.79
CA SER A 166 -16.72 0.46 -2.55
C SER A 166 -17.20 -0.82 -1.88
N ALA A 167 -17.80 -1.73 -2.67
CA ALA A 167 -18.24 -3.03 -2.16
C ALA A 167 -17.06 -3.87 -1.66
N PHE A 168 -15.94 -3.85 -2.38
CA PHE A 168 -14.73 -4.54 -1.97
C PHE A 168 -14.17 -4.00 -0.64
N ARG A 169 -14.10 -2.68 -0.45
CA ARG A 169 -13.68 -2.09 0.84
C ARG A 169 -14.60 -2.52 1.99
N THR A 170 -15.91 -2.62 1.76
CA THR A 170 -16.84 -3.14 2.77
C THR A 170 -16.55 -4.60 3.10
N ARG A 171 -16.36 -5.44 2.09
CA ARG A 171 -15.96 -6.85 2.27
C ARG A 171 -14.64 -6.97 3.05
N TYR A 172 -13.63 -6.18 2.69
CA TYR A 172 -12.33 -6.21 3.35
C TYR A 172 -12.43 -5.82 4.83
N ARG A 173 -13.25 -4.82 5.17
CA ARG A 173 -13.50 -4.46 6.57
C ARG A 173 -14.19 -5.57 7.35
N ALA A 174 -15.16 -6.26 6.73
CA ALA A 174 -15.77 -7.43 7.35
C ALA A 174 -14.73 -8.54 7.63
N LEU A 175 -13.78 -8.79 6.72
CA LEU A 175 -12.66 -9.73 6.97
C LEU A 175 -11.83 -9.33 8.21
N LEU A 176 -11.51 -8.04 8.35
CA LEU A 176 -10.79 -7.53 9.53
C LEU A 176 -11.58 -7.76 10.82
N ASP A 177 -12.89 -7.55 10.77
CA ASP A 177 -13.76 -7.60 11.94
C ASP A 177 -14.12 -9.03 12.36
N ASP A 178 -14.25 -9.95 11.39
CA ASP A 178 -14.68 -11.34 11.60
C ASP A 178 -13.52 -12.31 11.90
N ALA A 179 -12.28 -11.97 11.51
CA ALA A 179 -11.13 -12.83 11.74
C ALA A 179 -10.85 -13.04 13.24
N ALA A 180 -10.37 -14.24 13.60
CA ALA A 180 -10.20 -14.70 14.97
C ALA A 180 -8.94 -14.12 15.65
N TRP A 181 -8.86 -12.80 15.76
CA TRP A 181 -7.73 -12.10 16.34
C TRP A 181 -7.65 -12.26 17.86
N THR A 182 -6.47 -12.62 18.36
CA THR A 182 -6.14 -12.44 19.77
C THR A 182 -5.94 -10.95 20.09
N PRO A 183 -6.11 -10.52 21.36
CA PRO A 183 -5.82 -9.15 21.76
C PRO A 183 -4.40 -8.69 21.39
N ALA A 184 -3.41 -9.57 21.59
CA ALA A 184 -2.01 -9.27 21.24
C ALA A 184 -1.80 -9.11 19.73
N GLN A 185 -2.50 -9.86 18.88
CA GLN A 185 -2.43 -9.66 17.44
C GLN A 185 -3.08 -8.35 17.02
N ARG A 186 -4.22 -7.96 17.61
CA ARG A 186 -4.84 -6.65 17.32
C ARG A 186 -3.89 -5.50 17.63
N GLU A 187 -3.25 -5.53 18.80
CA GLU A 187 -2.28 -4.50 19.18
C GLU A 187 -1.11 -4.42 18.20
N ARG A 188 -0.49 -5.55 17.85
CA ARG A 188 0.60 -5.60 16.87
C ARG A 188 0.16 -5.11 15.49
N LEU A 189 -1.03 -5.52 15.03
CA LEU A 189 -1.57 -5.12 13.74
C LEU A 189 -1.76 -3.60 13.68
N LEU A 190 -2.31 -2.98 14.73
CA LEU A 190 -2.52 -1.53 14.78
C LEU A 190 -1.20 -0.77 14.77
N ALA A 191 -0.22 -1.19 15.58
CA ALA A 191 1.11 -0.58 15.61
C ALA A 191 1.83 -0.73 14.26
N GLU A 192 1.73 -1.92 13.65
CA GLU A 192 2.36 -2.19 12.36
C GLU A 192 1.72 -1.41 11.22
N ALA A 193 0.40 -1.19 11.25
CA ALA A 193 -0.28 -0.41 10.24
C ALA A 193 0.25 1.04 10.22
N VAL A 194 0.46 1.63 11.41
CA VAL A 194 1.11 2.93 11.55
C VAL A 194 2.54 2.88 11.00
N HIS A 195 3.32 1.86 11.34
CA HIS A 195 4.68 1.69 10.82
C HIS A 195 4.73 1.56 9.29
N ALA A 196 3.79 0.82 8.69
CA ALA A 196 3.66 0.67 7.25
C ALA A 196 3.40 2.01 6.54
N PHE A 197 2.63 2.91 7.16
CA PHE A 197 2.47 4.28 6.67
C PHE A 197 3.77 5.09 6.79
N GLU A 198 4.49 4.99 7.91
CA GLU A 198 5.78 5.69 8.08
C GLU A 198 6.82 5.22 7.05
N LEU A 199 6.90 3.91 6.77
CA LEU A 199 7.74 3.36 5.72
C LEU A 199 7.34 3.90 4.35
N ASN A 200 6.04 4.03 4.08
CA ASN A 200 5.59 4.62 2.82
C ASN A 200 5.91 6.11 2.71
N ILE A 201 5.78 6.87 3.80
CA ILE A 201 6.18 8.29 3.86
C ILE A 201 7.69 8.42 3.63
N ALA A 202 8.51 7.53 4.17
CA ALA A 202 9.95 7.54 3.94
C ALA A 202 10.28 7.33 2.45
N VAL A 203 9.62 6.36 1.80
CA VAL A 203 9.75 6.12 0.35
C VAL A 203 9.34 7.34 -0.47
N LEU A 204 8.18 7.95 -0.16
CA LEU A 204 7.71 9.16 -0.86
C LEU A 204 8.63 10.36 -0.64
N THR A 205 9.16 10.52 0.56
CA THR A 205 10.11 11.59 0.91
C THR A 205 11.40 11.44 0.10
N GLU A 206 12.00 10.25 0.10
CA GLU A 206 13.24 9.99 -0.65
C GLU A 206 13.03 10.13 -2.16
N MET A 207 11.90 9.65 -2.71
CA MET A 207 11.59 9.87 -4.12
C MET A 207 11.46 11.36 -4.47
N ALA A 208 10.85 12.17 -3.60
CA ALA A 208 10.79 13.62 -3.82
C ALA A 208 12.18 14.28 -3.79
N GLU A 209 13.09 13.81 -2.94
CA GLU A 209 14.49 14.27 -2.95
C GLU A 209 15.19 13.88 -4.26
N GLU A 210 15.01 12.64 -4.72
CA GLU A 210 15.59 12.12 -5.97
C GLU A 210 15.13 12.91 -7.21
N VAL A 211 13.89 13.43 -7.21
CA VAL A 211 13.34 14.19 -8.33
C VAL A 211 13.38 15.71 -8.10
N GLY A 212 14.02 16.18 -7.03
CA GLY A 212 14.22 17.60 -6.74
C GLY A 212 12.98 18.37 -6.29
N LEU A 213 11.97 17.70 -5.72
CA LEU A 213 10.78 18.35 -5.15
C LEU A 213 11.05 18.85 -3.73
N ALA A 214 10.76 20.13 -3.47
CA ALA A 214 10.85 20.68 -2.13
C ALA A 214 9.84 19.99 -1.19
N GLN A 215 10.31 19.57 -0.01
CA GLN A 215 9.43 19.03 1.02
C GLN A 215 8.56 20.15 1.62
N PRO A 216 7.31 19.87 2.00
CA PRO A 216 6.52 20.82 2.78
C PRO A 216 7.26 21.11 4.09
N LEU A 217 7.29 22.38 4.51
CA LEU A 217 7.83 22.74 5.81
C LEU A 217 7.08 21.94 6.89
N ALA A 218 7.83 21.21 7.73
CA ALA A 218 7.25 20.50 8.86
C ALA A 218 6.48 21.51 9.73
N SER A 219 5.17 21.28 9.88
CA SER A 219 4.29 22.06 10.77
C SER A 219 4.37 21.53 12.19
#